data_AF-A0A2V3HYH0-F1
#
_entry.id   AF-A0A2V3HYH0-F1
#
_cell.length_a   1.000
_cell.length_b   1.000
_cell.length_c   1.000
_cell.angle_alpha   90.00
_cell.angle_beta   90.00
_cell.angle_gamma   90.00
#
_symmetry.space_group_name_H-M   'P 1'
#
loop_
_entity.id
_entity.type
_entity.pdbx_description
1 polymer ?
#
loop_
_entity_poly.entity_id
_entity_poly.type
_entity_poly.pdbx_seq_one_letter_code
_entity_poly.pdbx_strand_id
1 'polypeptide(L)'
;WVDLRCGGDGYMTLDDETEPRLVTLMTPADQQPASCQQESAVENGNIEMGYALAAAHGTQWVVQRLRRMLGEPTRAPPTRMYSLTFGELKFPELPELIIGGEA
;
A
#
# COMPACT_ATOMS: atom_id res chain seq x y z
N TRP A 1 1.60 6.06 -11.55
CA TRP A 1 1.80 4.60 -11.41
C TRP A 1 1.19 4.18 -10.08
N VAL A 2 0.95 2.89 -9.85
CA VAL A 2 0.47 2.38 -8.56
C VAL A 2 1.24 1.09 -8.22
N ASP A 3 1.78 1.03 -7.01
CA ASP A 3 2.40 -0.14 -6.41
C ASP A 3 1.41 -0.73 -5.39
N LEU A 4 1.08 -2.01 -5.58
CA LEU A 4 0.09 -2.74 -4.79
C LEU A 4 0.80 -3.84 -4.02
N ARG A 5 0.67 -3.83 -2.70
CA ARG A 5 1.30 -4.82 -1.83
C ARG A 5 0.30 -5.47 -0.92
N CYS A 6 0.46 -6.76 -0.68
CA CYS A 6 -0.38 -7.52 0.23
C CYS A 6 0.45 -8.33 1.22
N GLY A 7 -0.15 -8.57 2.38
CA GLY A 7 0.39 -9.44 3.42
C GLY A 7 -0.73 -9.81 4.38
N GLY A 8 -0.93 -11.10 4.59
CA GLY A 8 -2.05 -11.63 5.35
C GLY A 8 -3.39 -11.09 4.85
N ASP A 9 -4.22 -10.62 5.76
CA ASP A 9 -5.55 -10.07 5.47
C ASP A 9 -5.56 -8.59 5.04
N GLY A 10 -4.38 -8.00 4.86
CA GLY A 10 -4.21 -6.58 4.59
C GLY A 10 -3.44 -6.25 3.32
N TYR A 11 -3.41 -4.96 3.00
CA TYR A 11 -2.70 -4.41 1.87
C TYR A 11 -2.18 -3.00 2.13
N MET A 12 -1.21 -2.59 1.31
CA MET A 12 -0.67 -1.25 1.24
C MET A 12 -0.64 -0.79 -0.22
N THR A 13 -0.92 0.49 -0.46
CA THR A 13 -0.75 1.10 -1.78
C THR A 13 0.12 2.34 -1.73
N LEU A 14 0.97 2.47 -2.75
CA LEU A 14 1.77 3.65 -3.06
C LEU A 14 1.47 4.04 -4.51
N ASP A 15 1.45 5.33 -4.82
CA ASP A 15 1.17 5.82 -6.18
C ASP A 15 2.00 7.05 -6.54
N ASP A 16 1.80 7.59 -7.74
CA ASP A 16 2.53 8.79 -8.21
C ASP A 16 2.34 10.05 -7.37
N GLU A 17 1.40 10.07 -6.42
CA GLU A 17 1.19 11.18 -5.48
C GLU A 17 1.93 10.95 -4.13
N THR A 18 2.60 9.80 -3.96
CA THR A 18 3.37 9.48 -2.74
C THR A 18 4.72 10.18 -2.71
N GLU A 19 5.11 10.69 -1.55
CA GLU A 19 6.44 11.27 -1.31
C GLU A 19 7.57 10.27 -1.68
N PRO A 20 8.47 10.60 -2.63
CA PRO A 20 9.49 9.67 -3.14
C PRO A 20 10.39 9.04 -2.07
N ARG A 21 10.72 9.79 -1.01
CA ARG A 21 11.49 9.24 0.12
C ARG A 21 10.70 8.15 0.86
N LEU A 22 9.40 8.32 0.99
CA LEU A 22 8.53 7.32 1.61
C LEU A 22 8.39 6.09 0.73
N VAL A 23 8.29 6.27 -0.60
CA VAL A 23 8.37 5.15 -1.55
C VAL A 23 9.66 4.38 -1.30
N THR A 24 10.82 5.04 -1.34
CA THR A 24 12.12 4.37 -1.12
C THR A 24 12.19 3.62 0.22
N LEU A 25 11.69 4.23 1.29
CA LEU A 25 11.64 3.62 2.63
C LEU A 25 10.75 2.37 2.65
N MET A 26 9.58 2.43 2.01
CA MET A 26 8.61 1.35 1.98
C MET A 26 8.91 0.30 0.92
N THR A 27 9.77 0.61 -0.06
CA THR A 27 10.13 -0.25 -1.20
C THR A 27 11.64 -0.53 -1.27
N PRO A 28 12.24 -1.10 -0.21
CA PRO A 28 13.68 -1.37 -0.21
C PRO A 28 14.05 -2.36 -1.31
N ALA A 29 15.15 -2.09 -2.01
CA ALA A 29 15.56 -2.86 -3.20
C ALA A 29 16.05 -4.28 -2.86
N ASP A 30 16.44 -4.51 -1.61
CA ASP A 30 16.98 -5.77 -1.09
C ASP A 30 15.94 -6.64 -0.36
N GLN A 31 14.64 -6.35 -0.52
CA GLN A 31 13.58 -7.20 0.01
C GLN A 31 13.59 -8.59 -0.66
N GLN A 32 13.50 -9.64 0.14
CA GLN A 32 13.34 -10.99 -0.38
C GLN A 32 11.93 -11.18 -0.98
N PRO A 33 11.78 -11.99 -2.04
CA PRO A 33 10.46 -12.37 -2.53
C PRO A 33 9.64 -13.01 -1.40
N ALA A 34 8.40 -12.58 -1.25
CA ALA A 34 7.49 -13.06 -0.21
C ALA A 34 6.13 -13.44 -0.80
N SER A 35 5.47 -14.39 -0.16
CA SER A 35 4.04 -14.67 -0.41
C SER A 35 3.19 -13.54 0.16
N CYS A 36 1.98 -13.32 -0.38
CA CYS A 36 0.98 -12.50 0.29
C CYS A 36 0.35 -13.20 1.49
N GLN A 37 0.61 -14.50 1.68
CA GLN A 37 0.21 -15.25 2.86
C GLN A 37 1.29 -15.16 3.93
N GLN A 38 0.87 -15.11 5.20
CA GLN A 38 1.81 -15.27 6.31
C GLN A 38 2.45 -16.66 6.29
N GLU A 39 3.61 -16.78 6.91
CA GLU A 39 4.29 -18.07 7.04
C GLU A 39 3.37 -19.10 7.71
N SER A 40 3.35 -20.33 7.18
CA SER A 40 2.46 -21.42 7.62
C SER A 40 0.95 -21.23 7.37
N ALA A 41 0.52 -20.10 6.80
CA ALA A 41 -0.91 -19.81 6.63
C ALA A 41 -1.60 -20.80 5.66
N VAL A 42 -0.88 -21.26 4.64
CA VAL A 42 -1.40 -22.26 3.69
C VAL A 42 -1.52 -23.63 4.35
N GLU A 43 -0.48 -24.04 5.07
CA GLU A 43 -0.38 -25.33 5.76
C GLU A 43 -1.44 -25.45 6.86
N ASN A 44 -1.73 -24.35 7.55
CA ASN A 44 -2.73 -24.27 8.61
C ASN A 44 -4.16 -24.05 8.08
N GLY A 45 -4.35 -23.90 6.76
CA GLY A 45 -5.65 -23.59 6.15
C GLY A 45 -6.19 -22.18 6.49
N ASN A 46 -5.36 -21.30 7.05
CA ASN A 46 -5.70 -19.93 7.38
C ASN A 46 -5.38 -19.00 6.20
N ILE A 47 -6.02 -19.23 5.05
CA ILE A 47 -5.79 -18.41 3.86
C ILE A 47 -6.38 -17.01 4.07
N GLU A 48 -5.55 -15.99 3.89
CA GLU A 48 -5.93 -14.59 4.08
C GLU A 48 -6.07 -13.85 2.75
N MET A 49 -6.93 -12.82 2.74
CA MET A 49 -7.47 -12.24 1.50
C MET A 49 -6.95 -10.83 1.18
N GLY A 50 -5.81 -10.42 1.76
CA GLY A 50 -5.21 -9.11 1.52
C GLY A 50 -4.88 -8.86 0.04
N TYR A 51 -4.52 -9.90 -0.71
CA TYR A 51 -4.28 -9.82 -2.16
C TYR A 51 -5.53 -9.40 -2.95
N ALA A 52 -6.71 -9.86 -2.54
CA ALA A 52 -7.97 -9.51 -3.19
C ALA A 52 -8.32 -8.04 -2.94
N LEU A 53 -8.06 -7.54 -1.73
CA LEU A 53 -8.20 -6.11 -1.42
C LEU A 53 -7.23 -5.25 -2.24
N ALA A 54 -5.96 -5.66 -2.36
CA ALA A 54 -4.98 -4.97 -3.17
C ALA A 54 -5.43 -4.88 -4.64
N ALA A 55 -5.92 -5.99 -5.22
CA ALA A 55 -6.43 -6.03 -6.58
C ALA A 55 -7.68 -5.14 -6.78
N ALA A 56 -8.61 -5.16 -5.82
CA ALA A 56 -9.80 -4.31 -5.84
C ALA A 56 -9.43 -2.82 -5.79
N HIS A 57 -8.51 -2.44 -4.90
CA HIS A 57 -8.01 -1.07 -4.82
C HIS A 57 -7.34 -0.64 -6.12
N GLY A 58 -6.42 -1.46 -6.65
CA GLY A 58 -5.71 -1.16 -7.88
C GLY A 58 -6.65 -0.99 -9.08
N THR A 59 -7.64 -1.87 -9.20
CA THR A 59 -8.67 -1.76 -10.25
C THR A 59 -9.45 -0.45 -10.12
N GLN A 60 -9.90 -0.11 -8.92
CA GLN A 60 -10.59 1.15 -8.68
C GLN A 60 -9.69 2.35 -8.99
N TRP A 61 -8.40 2.31 -8.59
CA TRP A 61 -7.42 3.35 -8.91
C TRP A 61 -7.29 3.57 -10.40
N VAL A 62 -7.09 2.51 -11.19
CA VAL A 62 -6.97 2.60 -12.65
C VAL A 62 -8.24 3.16 -13.28
N VAL A 63 -9.41 2.63 -12.91
CA VAL A 63 -10.70 3.07 -13.47
C VAL A 63 -10.94 4.55 -13.17
N GLN A 64 -10.71 5.01 -11.94
CA GLN A 64 -10.93 6.42 -11.62
C GLN A 64 -9.89 7.33 -12.28
N ARG A 65 -8.63 6.90 -12.45
CA ARG A 65 -7.63 7.67 -13.21
C ARG A 65 -8.01 7.81 -14.68
N LEU A 66 -8.48 6.73 -15.32
CA LEU A 66 -8.98 6.77 -16.70
C LEU A 66 -10.17 7.69 -16.85
N ARG A 67 -11.15 7.59 -15.95
CA ARG A 67 -12.30 8.50 -15.92
C ARG A 67 -11.87 9.97 -15.79
N ARG A 68 -10.91 10.26 -14.91
CA ARG A 68 -10.33 11.61 -14.78
C ARG A 68 -9.71 12.10 -16.09
N MET A 69 -8.98 11.24 -16.81
CA MET A 69 -8.41 11.59 -18.13
C MET A 69 -9.49 11.92 -19.18
N LEU A 70 -10.70 11.38 -19.02
CA LEU A 70 -11.86 11.68 -19.87
C LEU A 70 -12.63 12.94 -19.43
N GLY A 71 -12.18 13.65 -18.39
CA GLY A 71 -12.81 14.86 -17.88
C GLY A 71 -13.92 14.63 -16.85
N GLU A 72 -14.11 13.40 -16.38
CA GLU A 72 -15.10 13.08 -15.34
C GLU A 72 -14.67 13.62 -13.96
N PRO A 73 -15.60 14.14 -13.13
CA PRO A 73 -15.30 14.63 -11.79
C PRO A 73 -15.12 13.47 -10.81
N THR A 74 -13.97 12.80 -10.86
CA THR A 74 -13.66 11.64 -10.03
C THR A 74 -12.32 11.72 -9.31
N ARG A 75 -12.19 10.90 -8.27
CA ARG A 75 -10.97 10.75 -7.48
C ARG A 75 -10.61 9.27 -7.34
N ALA A 76 -9.37 8.94 -7.65
CA ALA A 76 -8.80 7.63 -7.33
C ALA A 76 -8.69 7.46 -5.81
N PRO A 77 -8.85 6.23 -5.29
CA PRO A 77 -8.57 5.96 -3.88
C PRO A 77 -7.13 6.39 -3.55
N PRO A 78 -6.92 7.08 -2.42
CA PRO A 78 -5.60 7.52 -2.02
C PRO A 78 -4.76 6.32 -1.56
N THR A 79 -3.46 6.53 -1.50
CA THR A 79 -2.49 5.62 -0.86
C THR A 79 -2.90 5.35 0.57
N ARG A 80 -2.91 4.07 0.97
CA ARG A 80 -3.35 3.68 2.31
C ARG A 80 -2.80 2.32 2.73
N MET A 81 -2.93 2.03 4.02
CA MET A 81 -2.76 0.70 4.60
C MET A 81 -4.07 0.28 5.23
N TYR A 82 -4.51 -0.95 4.96
CA TYR A 82 -5.79 -1.45 5.44
C TYR A 82 -5.74 -2.96 5.68
N SER A 83 -6.42 -3.42 6.73
CA SER A 83 -6.63 -4.82 7.08
C SER A 83 -8.12 -5.13 7.14
N LEU A 84 -8.53 -6.32 6.69
CA LEU A 84 -9.91 -6.78 6.86
C LEU A 84 -10.33 -6.86 8.34
N THR A 85 -9.41 -7.28 9.20
CA THR A 85 -9.63 -7.44 10.64
C THR A 85 -9.57 -6.11 11.37
N PHE A 86 -8.59 -5.25 11.05
CA PHE A 86 -8.31 -4.05 11.84
C PHE A 86 -8.78 -2.73 11.20
N GLY A 87 -9.27 -2.77 9.96
CA GLY A 87 -9.68 -1.58 9.24
C GLY A 87 -8.48 -0.73 8.78
N GLU A 88 -8.62 0.60 8.85
CA GLU A 88 -7.57 1.52 8.42
C GLU A 88 -6.39 1.50 9.38
N LEU A 89 -5.20 1.28 8.84
CA LEU A 89 -3.95 1.28 9.58
C LEU A 89 -3.25 2.63 9.44
N LYS A 90 -2.43 3.00 10.44
CA LYS A 90 -1.64 4.23 10.35
C LYS A 90 -0.67 4.13 9.18
N PHE A 91 -0.76 5.10 8.26
CA PHE A 91 0.17 5.21 7.16
C PHE A 91 1.53 5.74 7.66
N PRO A 92 2.66 5.21 7.16
CA PRO A 92 3.98 5.61 7.62
C PRO A 92 4.24 7.08 7.33
N GLU A 93 4.84 7.75 8.31
CA GLU A 93 5.31 9.13 8.22
C GLU A 93 6.82 9.12 8.11
N LEU A 94 7.39 10.07 7.35
CA LEU A 94 8.85 10.23 7.34
C LEU A 94 9.31 10.74 8.71
N PRO A 95 10.42 10.22 9.26
CA PRO A 95 11.00 10.78 10.47
C PRO A 95 11.33 12.26 10.25
N GLU A 96 10.92 13.12 11.18
CA GLU A 96 11.39 14.51 11.20
C GLU A 96 12.91 14.50 11.37
N LEU A 97 13.61 15.16 10.46
CA LEU A 97 15.04 15.42 10.61
C LEU A 97 15.21 16.38 11.79
N ILE A 98 15.64 15.88 12.95
CA ILE A 98 16.15 16.73 14.02
C ILE A 98 17.45 17.34 13.50
N ILE A 99 17.36 18.57 12.97
CA ILE A 99 18.53 19.40 12.73
C ILE A 99 19.00 19.81 14.12
N GLY A 100 20.07 19.16 14.59
CA GLY A 100 20.62 19.34 15.94
C GLY A 100 20.83 20.82 16.26
N GLY A 101 20.18 21.26 17.35
CA GLY A 101 20.60 22.44 18.09
C GLY A 101 21.97 22.18 18.71
N GLU A 102 22.80 23.22 18.70
CA GLU A 102 24.20 23.23 19.12
C GLU A 102 24.42 22.71 20.54
N ALA A 103 25.63 22.15 20.73
CA ALA A 103 26.16 21.57 21.96
C ALA A 103 26.33 22.56 23.12
#